data_AF-A0A6J3CHF7-F1
#
_entry.id   AF-A0A6J3CHF7-F1
#
_cell.length_a   1.000
_cell.length_b   1.000
_cell.length_c   1.000
_cell.angle_alpha   90.00
_cell.angle_beta   90.00
_cell.angle_gamma   90.00
#
_symmetry.space_group_name_H-M   'P 1'
#
loop_
_entity.id
_entity.type
_entity.pdbx_description
1 polymer ?
#
loop_
_entity_poly.entity_id
_entity_poly.type
_entity_poly.pdbx_seq_one_letter_code
_entity_poly.pdbx_strand_id
1 'polypeptide(L)'
;MNTRKYQLDNYTKFLLTRNTATSALTNHIEICLSNEEDISKHYFHKFMVHNWSASARMLFDTMSEYYSTTLIPVNYTSQGDIASFYSSSLTFVLKIIKFNFMFPFQRNMYNVDILLNDKTSVQCFENRVSVEDIVSSVVSNRFNEKLELDLSNICSDPEFVERKICFYKIGLLNNFKILMIRMGRDAKILNLSYNNLSELPNDIMNFFTKGNLVAINLSYNNIMSLADIHRPSSKIEKIWLEGNPVCEDIDPEVYVKQLIVKFPRVTEIVS
;
A
#
# COMPACT_ATOMS: atom_id res chain seq x y z
N MET A 1 -4.42 14.88 34.19
CA MET A 1 -3.57 14.55 33.03
C MET A 1 -2.79 13.22 33.13
N ASN A 2 -2.95 12.42 34.20
CA ASN A 2 -2.04 11.29 34.48
C ASN A 2 -2.70 9.89 34.59
N THR A 3 -3.95 9.68 34.19
CA THR A 3 -4.59 8.33 34.27
C THR A 3 -4.51 7.54 32.97
N ARG A 4 -4.46 8.20 31.81
CA ARG A 4 -4.42 7.51 30.49
C ARG A 4 -3.06 6.89 30.17
N LYS A 5 -1.96 7.53 30.57
CA LYS A 5 -0.59 7.01 30.37
C LYS A 5 -0.35 5.70 31.13
N TYR A 6 -0.98 5.52 32.29
CA TYR A 6 -0.88 4.28 33.09
C TYR A 6 -1.71 3.11 32.52
N GLN A 7 -2.74 3.37 31.71
CA GLN A 7 -3.49 2.30 31.03
C GLN A 7 -2.71 1.72 29.84
N LEU A 8 -1.87 2.54 29.22
CA LEU A 8 -0.99 2.19 28.10
C LEU A 8 0.11 1.20 28.49
N ASP A 9 0.71 1.38 29.67
CA ASP A 9 1.78 0.51 30.16
C ASP A 9 1.27 -0.91 30.42
N ASN A 10 0.01 -1.08 30.80
CA ASN A 10 -0.58 -2.38 31.14
C ASN A 10 -0.59 -3.38 29.98
N TYR A 11 -0.57 -2.90 28.73
CA TYR A 11 -0.58 -3.75 27.53
C TYR A 11 0.72 -3.67 26.72
N THR A 12 1.78 -3.10 27.29
CA THR A 12 3.10 -3.07 26.65
C THR A 12 3.67 -4.49 26.55
N LYS A 13 4.03 -4.91 25.34
CA LYS A 13 4.50 -6.28 25.03
C LYS A 13 3.51 -7.38 25.47
N PHE A 14 2.22 -7.06 25.53
CA PHE A 14 1.21 -8.02 25.94
C PHE A 14 0.95 -9.04 24.83
N LEU A 15 1.10 -10.32 25.15
CA LEU A 15 0.80 -11.41 24.22
C LEU A 15 -0.72 -11.61 24.10
N LEU A 16 -1.23 -11.12 22.98
CA LEU A 16 -2.62 -11.23 22.58
C LEU A 16 -2.82 -12.50 21.74
N THR A 17 -3.66 -13.38 22.27
CA THR A 17 -4.07 -14.67 21.73
C THR A 17 -5.58 -14.84 21.93
N ARG A 18 -6.15 -15.94 21.41
CA ARG A 18 -7.55 -16.30 21.66
C ARG A 18 -7.92 -16.34 23.15
N ASN A 19 -7.00 -16.72 24.02
CA ASN A 19 -7.26 -16.87 25.46
C ASN A 19 -7.11 -15.54 26.23
N THR A 20 -6.35 -14.59 25.69
CA THR A 20 -6.05 -13.31 26.35
C THR A 20 -6.84 -12.13 25.77
N ALA A 21 -7.54 -12.32 24.65
CA ALA A 21 -8.44 -11.35 24.02
C ALA A 21 -9.76 -11.19 24.80
N THR A 22 -9.71 -10.55 25.96
CA THR A 22 -10.91 -10.28 26.77
C THR A 22 -11.76 -9.14 26.18
N SER A 23 -13.07 -9.14 26.48
CA SER A 23 -13.97 -8.04 26.07
C SER A 23 -13.52 -6.67 26.57
N ALA A 24 -12.87 -6.61 27.74
CA ALA A 24 -12.31 -5.37 28.29
C ALA A 24 -11.17 -4.82 27.43
N LEU A 25 -10.27 -5.69 26.95
CA LEU A 25 -9.18 -5.31 26.06
C LEU A 25 -9.71 -4.88 24.67
N THR A 26 -10.66 -5.63 24.11
CA THR A 26 -11.29 -5.26 22.82
C THR A 26 -11.93 -3.88 22.89
N ASN A 27 -12.71 -3.61 23.95
CA ASN A 27 -13.33 -2.30 24.17
C ASN A 27 -12.27 -1.20 24.36
N HIS A 28 -11.17 -1.49 25.05
CA HIS A 28 -10.07 -0.53 25.18
C HIS A 28 -9.47 -0.14 23.81
N ILE A 29 -9.23 -1.12 22.93
CA ILE A 29 -8.72 -0.86 21.57
C ILE A 29 -9.72 -0.03 20.75
N GLU A 30 -11.02 -0.33 20.86
CA GLU A 30 -12.09 0.44 20.19
C GLU A 30 -12.14 1.90 20.67
N ILE A 31 -11.93 2.14 21.97
CA ILE A 31 -11.84 3.49 22.54
C ILE A 31 -10.61 4.23 22.00
N CYS A 32 -9.44 3.59 21.93
CA CYS A 32 -8.22 4.20 21.38
C CYS A 32 -8.39 4.60 19.91
N LEU A 33 -9.06 3.77 19.11
CA LEU A 33 -9.41 4.08 17.71
C LEU A 33 -10.39 5.25 17.61
N SER A 34 -11.43 5.27 18.45
CA SER A 34 -12.48 6.31 18.39
C SER A 34 -11.97 7.69 18.81
N ASN A 35 -10.94 7.73 19.66
CA ASN A 35 -10.36 8.97 20.17
C ASN A 35 -9.15 9.46 19.36
N GLU A 36 -8.82 8.80 18.23
CA GLU A 36 -7.61 9.06 17.42
C GLU A 36 -6.33 9.18 18.25
N GLU A 37 -6.19 8.34 19.28
CA GLU A 37 -5.07 8.48 20.21
C GLU A 37 -3.73 8.21 19.51
N ASP A 38 -2.66 8.84 20.00
CA ASP A 38 -1.27 8.66 19.56
C ASP A 38 -0.88 7.19 19.35
N ILE A 39 -1.47 6.29 20.13
CA ILE A 39 -1.28 4.84 20.09
C ILE A 39 -1.54 4.30 18.69
N SER A 40 -2.63 4.74 18.07
CA SER A 40 -3.09 4.26 16.76
C SER A 40 -2.12 4.58 15.61
N LYS A 41 -1.19 5.53 15.82
CA LYS A 41 -0.25 6.00 14.80
C LYS A 41 1.21 5.71 15.13
N HIS A 42 1.56 5.67 16.40
CA HIS A 42 2.96 5.65 16.86
C HIS A 42 3.35 4.42 17.67
N TYR A 43 2.43 3.50 17.95
CA TYR A 43 2.73 2.21 18.57
C TYR A 43 2.57 1.11 17.54
N PHE A 44 3.47 0.13 17.59
CA PHE A 44 3.58 -0.95 16.65
C PHE A 44 3.38 -2.28 17.37
N HIS A 45 2.48 -3.07 16.82
CA HIS A 45 2.16 -4.42 17.29
C HIS A 45 2.92 -5.40 16.42
N LYS A 46 3.56 -6.40 17.05
CA LYS A 46 4.26 -7.46 16.33
C LYS A 46 3.26 -8.57 16.01
N PHE A 47 3.08 -8.85 14.73
CA PHE A 47 2.30 -9.98 14.24
C PHE A 47 3.25 -11.13 13.96
N MET A 48 2.90 -12.33 14.40
CA MET A 48 3.69 -13.55 14.24
C MET A 48 2.79 -14.61 13.62
N VAL A 49 3.08 -14.94 12.37
CA VAL A 49 2.33 -15.92 11.58
C VAL A 49 3.12 -17.22 11.57
N HIS A 50 2.48 -18.29 12.05
CA HIS A 50 3.12 -19.59 12.20
C HIS A 50 2.97 -20.45 10.95
N ASN A 51 4.03 -21.18 10.62
CA ASN A 51 4.18 -22.11 9.50
C ASN A 51 3.98 -21.49 8.11
N TRP A 52 4.20 -20.19 7.96
CA TRP A 52 4.08 -19.50 6.66
C TRP A 52 5.22 -19.86 5.72
N SER A 53 4.90 -20.47 4.57
CA SER A 53 5.90 -20.97 3.62
C SER A 53 5.97 -20.21 2.29
N ALA A 54 5.00 -19.35 2.00
CA ALA A 54 4.96 -18.58 0.74
C ALA A 54 5.68 -17.23 0.86
N SER A 55 5.63 -16.40 -0.19
CA SER A 55 6.30 -15.09 -0.18
C SER A 55 5.65 -14.09 0.78
N ALA A 56 6.42 -13.08 1.20
CA ALA A 56 5.92 -11.98 2.02
C ALA A 56 4.75 -11.23 1.35
N ARG A 57 4.85 -10.98 0.04
CA ARG A 57 3.78 -10.35 -0.75
C ARG A 57 2.48 -11.16 -0.66
N MET A 58 2.56 -12.48 -0.86
CA MET A 58 1.39 -13.35 -0.74
C MET A 58 0.80 -13.35 0.67
N LEU A 59 1.62 -13.26 1.72
CA LEU A 59 1.14 -13.14 3.09
C LEU A 59 0.28 -11.89 3.25
N PHE A 60 0.82 -10.74 2.84
CA PHE A 60 0.16 -9.46 3.04
C PHE A 60 -1.09 -9.32 2.17
N ASP A 61 -1.04 -9.79 0.92
CA ASP A 61 -2.22 -9.84 0.04
C ASP A 61 -3.33 -10.71 0.66
N THR A 62 -2.99 -11.93 1.09
CA THR A 62 -3.95 -12.86 1.70
C THR A 62 -4.57 -12.29 2.97
N MET A 63 -3.75 -11.76 3.88
CA MET A 63 -4.26 -11.19 5.13
C MET A 63 -5.09 -9.93 4.87
N SER A 64 -4.65 -9.04 3.98
CA SER A 64 -5.41 -7.82 3.67
C SER A 64 -6.76 -8.12 3.05
N GLU A 65 -6.82 -9.10 2.14
CA GLU A 65 -8.07 -9.55 1.53
C GLU A 65 -9.00 -10.19 2.56
N TYR A 66 -8.51 -11.17 3.32
CA TYR A 66 -9.32 -11.93 4.28
C TYR A 66 -9.87 -11.05 5.40
N TYR A 67 -9.05 -10.16 5.97
CA TYR A 67 -9.48 -9.24 7.02
C TYR A 67 -10.13 -7.96 6.48
N SER A 68 -10.18 -7.80 5.15
CA SER A 68 -10.68 -6.62 4.45
C SER A 68 -10.12 -5.32 5.05
N THR A 69 -8.82 -5.32 5.30
CA THR A 69 -8.11 -4.24 6.00
C THR A 69 -6.76 -4.06 5.36
N THR A 70 -6.44 -2.82 4.99
CA THR A 70 -5.13 -2.50 4.45
C THR A 70 -4.04 -2.78 5.46
N LEU A 71 -3.00 -3.44 4.98
CA LEU A 71 -1.80 -3.71 5.73
C LEU A 71 -0.60 -3.12 5.01
N ILE A 72 0.14 -2.26 5.71
CA ILE A 72 1.48 -1.79 5.31
C ILE A 72 2.45 -2.29 6.40
N PRO A 73 3.09 -3.44 6.17
CA PRO A 73 4.00 -4.04 7.15
C PRO A 73 5.29 -3.25 7.30
N VAL A 74 5.87 -3.32 8.49
CA VAL A 74 7.18 -2.74 8.82
C VAL A 74 8.08 -3.84 9.39
N ASN A 75 9.36 -3.82 9.05
CA ASN A 75 10.36 -4.75 9.59
C ASN A 75 9.94 -6.23 9.43
N TYR A 76 9.51 -6.61 8.23
CA TYR A 76 9.23 -8.02 7.94
C TYR A 76 10.49 -8.87 8.05
N THR A 77 10.36 -10.02 8.72
CA THR A 77 11.38 -11.06 8.81
C THR A 77 10.73 -12.42 8.75
N SER A 78 11.41 -13.40 8.16
CA SER A 78 11.04 -14.82 8.26
C SER A 78 12.19 -15.58 8.89
N GLN A 79 11.93 -16.25 10.02
CA GLN A 79 12.92 -17.05 10.75
C GLN A 79 12.30 -18.38 11.16
N GLY A 80 12.86 -19.48 10.64
CA GLY A 80 12.27 -20.81 10.81
C GLY A 80 10.84 -20.83 10.27
N ASP A 81 9.92 -21.32 11.09
CA ASP A 81 8.50 -21.42 10.75
C ASP A 81 7.70 -20.16 11.11
N ILE A 82 8.34 -19.07 11.53
CA ILE A 82 7.63 -17.85 11.95
C ILE A 82 7.96 -16.69 11.01
N ALA A 83 6.93 -16.20 10.32
CA ALA A 83 6.96 -14.93 9.63
C ALA A 83 6.46 -13.84 10.58
N SER A 84 7.24 -12.78 10.77
CA SER A 84 6.85 -11.68 11.65
C SER A 84 7.01 -10.32 11.01
N PHE A 85 6.13 -9.39 11.39
CA PHE A 85 6.16 -8.00 10.94
C PHE A 85 5.49 -7.11 11.99
N TYR A 86 5.67 -5.80 11.82
CA TYR A 86 5.04 -4.79 12.64
C TYR A 86 3.96 -4.03 11.87
N SER A 87 2.91 -3.61 12.55
CA SER A 87 1.91 -2.65 12.05
C SER A 87 1.36 -1.83 13.21
N SER A 88 1.01 -0.57 12.96
CA SER A 88 0.32 0.29 13.93
C SER A 88 -1.21 0.17 13.85
N SER A 89 -1.74 -0.65 12.94
CA SER A 89 -3.18 -0.75 12.69
C SER A 89 -3.91 -1.51 13.80
N LEU A 90 -4.48 -0.77 14.75
CA LEU A 90 -5.40 -1.31 15.75
C LEU A 90 -6.67 -1.91 15.12
N THR A 91 -7.13 -1.36 13.99
CA THR A 91 -8.25 -1.95 13.20
C THR A 91 -7.92 -3.36 12.77
N PHE A 92 -6.68 -3.61 12.34
CA PHE A 92 -6.23 -4.95 11.94
C PHE A 92 -6.17 -5.91 13.13
N VAL A 93 -5.71 -5.44 14.30
CA VAL A 93 -5.76 -6.20 15.56
C VAL A 93 -7.20 -6.63 15.88
N LEU A 94 -8.18 -5.71 15.84
CA LEU A 94 -9.59 -6.02 16.11
C LEU A 94 -10.16 -7.04 15.13
N LYS A 95 -9.79 -6.95 13.84
CA LYS A 95 -10.18 -7.96 12.85
C LYS A 95 -9.63 -9.33 13.21
N ILE A 96 -8.34 -9.43 13.54
CA ILE A 96 -7.73 -10.71 13.92
C ILE A 96 -8.41 -11.30 15.16
N ILE A 97 -8.74 -10.49 16.18
CA ILE A 97 -9.53 -10.93 17.34
C ILE A 97 -10.88 -11.50 16.88
N LYS A 98 -11.63 -10.74 16.05
CA LYS A 98 -12.96 -11.13 15.54
C LYS A 98 -12.93 -12.46 14.78
N PHE A 99 -11.84 -12.73 14.06
CA PHE A 99 -11.64 -13.94 13.27
C PHE A 99 -10.83 -15.01 14.02
N ASN A 100 -10.79 -14.95 15.35
CA ASN A 100 -10.17 -15.96 16.22
C ASN A 100 -8.70 -16.24 15.90
N PHE A 101 -7.92 -15.22 15.55
CA PHE A 101 -6.47 -15.32 15.35
C PHE A 101 -6.06 -16.26 14.19
N MET A 102 -6.96 -16.47 13.23
CA MET A 102 -6.73 -17.37 12.11
C MET A 102 -7.11 -16.74 10.77
N PHE A 103 -6.48 -17.22 9.70
CA PHE A 103 -6.89 -16.94 8.32
C PHE A 103 -6.57 -18.14 7.39
N PRO A 104 -7.37 -18.37 6.34
CA PRO A 104 -7.13 -19.42 5.37
C PRO A 104 -6.11 -18.98 4.32
N PHE A 105 -5.32 -19.93 3.85
CA PHE A 105 -4.56 -19.79 2.61
C PHE A 105 -4.41 -21.15 1.95
N GLN A 106 -4.85 -21.25 0.69
CA GLN A 106 -4.98 -22.52 -0.04
C GLN A 106 -5.81 -23.54 0.77
N ARG A 107 -5.21 -24.68 1.16
CA ARG A 107 -5.87 -25.76 1.92
C ARG A 107 -5.54 -25.75 3.42
N ASN A 108 -4.82 -24.73 3.89
CA ASN A 108 -4.34 -24.65 5.27
C ASN A 108 -4.96 -23.46 6.03
N MET A 109 -5.08 -23.62 7.35
CA MET A 109 -5.42 -22.54 8.28
C MET A 109 -4.16 -22.09 9.01
N TYR A 110 -3.89 -20.79 8.99
CA TYR A 110 -2.72 -20.20 9.61
C TYR A 110 -3.10 -19.48 10.90
N ASN A 111 -2.27 -19.62 11.92
CA ASN A 111 -2.44 -18.95 13.22
C ASN A 111 -1.60 -17.68 13.28
N VAL A 112 -2.12 -16.68 13.96
CA VAL A 112 -1.48 -15.39 14.18
C VAL A 112 -1.43 -15.10 15.67
N ASP A 113 -0.24 -14.85 16.20
CA ASP A 113 -0.08 -14.26 17.53
C ASP A 113 0.26 -12.77 17.40
N ILE A 114 -0.15 -11.98 18.39
CA ILE A 114 0.11 -10.53 18.40
C ILE A 114 0.81 -10.16 19.71
N LEU A 115 1.98 -9.52 19.64
CA LEU A 115 2.50 -8.74 20.77
C LEU A 115 2.02 -7.30 20.63
N LEU A 116 1.09 -6.89 21.49
CA LEU A 116 0.57 -5.53 21.49
C LEU A 116 1.63 -4.57 22.03
N ASN A 117 1.70 -3.36 21.44
CA ASN A 117 2.55 -2.27 21.90
C ASN A 117 4.01 -2.72 22.12
N ASP A 118 4.54 -3.54 21.20
CA ASP A 118 5.89 -4.10 21.33
C ASP A 118 6.97 -3.03 21.05
N LYS A 119 6.70 -2.17 20.07
CA LYS A 119 7.59 -1.06 19.69
C LYS A 119 6.84 0.25 19.52
N THR A 120 7.58 1.34 19.60
CA THR A 120 7.14 2.68 19.23
C THR A 120 7.72 3.09 17.87
N SER A 121 7.16 4.13 17.25
CA SER A 121 7.69 4.75 16.04
C SER A 121 9.16 5.12 16.16
N VAL A 122 9.58 5.68 17.31
CA VAL A 122 11.00 6.01 17.57
C VAL A 122 11.88 4.77 17.53
N GLN A 123 11.40 3.62 18.03
CA GLN A 123 12.16 2.36 17.97
C GLN A 123 12.15 1.72 16.58
N CYS A 124 11.18 2.03 15.73
CA CYS A 124 11.09 1.52 14.36
C CYS A 124 11.84 2.40 13.35
N PHE A 125 11.82 3.72 13.54
CA PHE A 125 12.22 4.72 12.54
C PHE A 125 13.18 5.79 13.07
N GLU A 126 13.66 5.63 14.30
CA GLU A 126 14.59 6.55 15.00
C GLU A 126 14.02 7.95 15.29
N ASN A 127 12.79 8.22 14.84
CA ASN A 127 12.06 9.46 15.01
C ASN A 127 10.58 9.17 15.30
N ARG A 128 9.90 10.12 15.92
CA ARG A 128 8.46 10.03 16.15
C ARG A 128 7.70 10.42 14.88
N VAL A 129 7.51 9.45 13.99
CA VAL A 129 6.86 9.61 12.69
C VAL A 129 5.94 8.42 12.42
N SER A 130 4.81 8.62 11.76
CA SER A 130 3.91 7.52 11.36
C SER A 130 4.26 6.99 9.96
N VAL A 131 3.77 5.79 9.63
CA VAL A 131 3.87 5.26 8.25
C VAL A 131 3.15 6.19 7.26
N GLU A 132 2.05 6.81 7.70
CA GLU A 132 1.28 7.75 6.89
C GLU A 132 2.09 9.01 6.54
N ASP A 133 2.81 9.57 7.51
CA ASP A 133 3.67 10.74 7.28
C ASP A 133 4.80 10.41 6.31
N ILE A 134 5.43 9.24 6.46
CA ILE A 134 6.53 8.79 5.59
C ILE A 134 6.02 8.61 4.16
N VAL A 135 4.94 7.87 3.95
CA VAL A 135 4.36 7.67 2.61
C VAL A 135 3.92 9.02 2.01
N SER A 136 3.32 9.90 2.81
CA SER A 136 2.90 11.22 2.36
C SER A 136 4.08 12.09 1.93
N SER A 137 5.18 12.04 2.67
CA SER A 137 6.43 12.73 2.32
C SER A 137 7.01 12.20 1.01
N VAL A 138 7.16 10.87 0.88
CA VAL A 138 7.70 10.22 -0.34
C VAL A 138 6.91 10.62 -1.58
N VAL A 139 5.58 10.49 -1.55
CA VAL A 139 4.72 10.83 -2.69
C VAL A 139 4.77 12.32 -2.99
N SER A 140 4.81 13.18 -1.96
CA SER A 140 4.84 14.63 -2.17
C SER A 140 6.19 15.10 -2.73
N ASN A 141 7.31 14.51 -2.31
CA ASN A 141 8.65 14.81 -2.82
C ASN A 141 8.85 14.35 -4.27
N ARG A 142 8.01 13.41 -4.72
CA ARG A 142 7.95 12.93 -6.11
C ARG A 142 7.07 13.80 -7.01
N PHE A 143 6.51 14.90 -6.50
CA PHE A 143 5.76 15.86 -7.28
C PHE A 143 6.63 17.09 -7.60
N ASN A 144 6.85 17.37 -8.89
CA ASN A 144 7.78 18.42 -9.32
C ASN A 144 7.07 19.67 -9.89
N GLU A 145 7.86 20.72 -10.16
CA GLU A 145 7.36 22.01 -10.67
C GLU A 145 6.66 21.93 -12.03
N LYS A 146 6.93 20.87 -12.82
CA LYS A 146 6.24 20.61 -14.10
C LYS A 146 4.86 19.96 -13.91
N LEU A 147 4.41 19.84 -12.65
CA LEU A 147 3.18 19.15 -12.27
C LEU A 147 3.21 17.68 -12.69
N GLU A 148 4.39 17.08 -12.65
CA GLU A 148 4.57 15.64 -12.81
C GLU A 148 4.60 14.98 -11.45
N LEU A 149 3.77 13.95 -11.29
CA LEU A 149 3.82 13.03 -10.16
C LEU A 149 4.59 11.78 -10.59
N ASP A 150 5.79 11.61 -10.05
CA ASP A 150 6.67 10.48 -10.36
C ASP A 150 6.49 9.30 -9.39
N LEU A 151 5.60 8.37 -9.73
CA LEU A 151 5.41 7.11 -9.00
C LEU A 151 6.19 5.95 -9.62
N SER A 152 7.23 6.23 -10.41
CA SER A 152 8.08 5.17 -10.97
C SER A 152 8.75 4.37 -9.86
N ASN A 153 8.70 3.04 -9.99
CA ASN A 153 9.26 2.08 -9.03
C ASN A 153 8.98 2.41 -7.55
N ILE A 154 7.78 2.93 -7.24
CA ILE A 154 7.45 3.49 -5.92
C ILE A 154 7.57 2.46 -4.79
N CYS A 155 7.33 1.18 -5.10
CA CYS A 155 7.42 0.09 -4.14
C CYS A 155 8.86 -0.15 -3.64
N SER A 156 9.86 0.30 -4.41
CA SER A 156 11.29 0.20 -4.08
C SER A 156 11.90 1.55 -3.74
N ASP A 157 11.08 2.53 -3.34
CA ASP A 157 11.58 3.85 -2.95
C ASP A 157 12.65 3.71 -1.84
N PRO A 158 13.79 4.43 -1.94
CA PRO A 158 14.88 4.35 -0.97
C PRO A 158 14.42 4.59 0.47
N GLU A 159 13.50 5.51 0.70
CA GLU A 159 12.98 5.83 2.04
C GLU A 159 12.22 4.64 2.64
N PHE A 160 11.46 3.91 1.82
CA PHE A 160 10.77 2.70 2.26
C PHE A 160 11.75 1.58 2.58
N VAL A 161 12.80 1.41 1.76
CA VAL A 161 13.84 0.39 1.98
C VAL A 161 14.61 0.68 3.27
N GLU A 162 15.08 1.92 3.46
CA GLU A 162 15.85 2.35 4.64
C GLU A 162 15.04 2.15 5.93
N ARG A 163 13.77 2.56 5.92
CA ARG A 163 12.87 2.41 7.07
C ARG A 163 12.23 1.03 7.18
N LYS A 164 12.59 0.11 6.28
CA LYS A 164 12.06 -1.27 6.22
C LYS A 164 10.53 -1.30 6.18
N ILE A 165 9.92 -0.36 5.47
CA ILE A 165 8.50 -0.33 5.15
C ILE A 165 8.27 -1.21 3.93
N CYS A 166 7.45 -2.24 4.08
CA CYS A 166 7.11 -3.15 2.99
C CYS A 166 5.98 -2.55 2.14
N PHE A 167 6.29 -1.57 1.29
CA PHE A 167 5.33 -0.99 0.34
C PHE A 167 5.20 -1.88 -0.91
N TYR A 168 4.61 -3.06 -0.74
CA TYR A 168 4.74 -4.17 -1.70
C TYR A 168 3.86 -4.09 -2.97
N LYS A 169 2.94 -3.12 -3.05
CA LYS A 169 2.11 -2.86 -4.24
C LYS A 169 1.67 -1.41 -4.32
N ILE A 170 1.66 -0.84 -5.52
CA ILE A 170 1.26 0.56 -5.76
C ILE A 170 -0.18 0.85 -5.31
N GLY A 171 -1.08 -0.15 -5.37
CA GLY A 171 -2.47 -0.02 -4.93
C GLY A 171 -2.64 0.38 -3.46
N LEU A 172 -1.61 0.21 -2.63
CA LEU A 172 -1.61 0.70 -1.24
C LEU A 172 -1.81 2.22 -1.16
N LEU A 173 -1.47 2.97 -2.21
CA LEU A 173 -1.69 4.41 -2.31
C LEU A 173 -3.19 4.80 -2.18
N ASN A 174 -4.13 3.90 -2.47
CA ASN A 174 -5.58 4.13 -2.30
C ASN A 174 -5.98 4.42 -0.85
N ASN A 175 -5.12 4.09 0.12
CA ASN A 175 -5.37 4.37 1.53
C ASN A 175 -5.07 5.81 1.92
N PHE A 176 -4.29 6.51 1.10
CA PHE A 176 -3.92 7.91 1.32
C PHE A 176 -4.82 8.82 0.47
N LYS A 177 -6.14 8.65 0.63
CA LYS A 177 -7.14 9.28 -0.27
C LYS A 177 -7.00 10.79 -0.36
N ILE A 178 -6.83 11.48 0.77
CA ILE A 178 -6.71 12.95 0.79
C ILE A 178 -5.48 13.39 -0.01
N LEU A 179 -4.35 12.74 0.23
CA LEU A 179 -3.10 12.96 -0.49
C LEU A 179 -3.29 12.69 -1.99
N MET A 180 -3.82 11.53 -2.36
CA MET A 180 -3.99 11.13 -3.76
C MET A 180 -5.01 11.98 -4.51
N ILE A 181 -6.09 12.44 -3.85
CA ILE A 181 -7.04 13.41 -4.44
C ILE A 181 -6.33 14.73 -4.75
N ARG A 182 -5.51 15.24 -3.82
CA ARG A 182 -4.72 16.44 -4.03
C ARG A 182 -3.75 16.27 -5.21
N MET A 183 -2.96 15.20 -5.19
CA MET A 183 -2.00 14.89 -6.25
C MET A 183 -2.69 14.72 -7.61
N GLY A 184 -3.79 13.96 -7.66
CA GLY A 184 -4.50 13.68 -8.90
C GLY A 184 -5.24 14.89 -9.49
N ARG A 185 -5.64 15.85 -8.66
CA ARG A 185 -6.20 17.13 -9.12
C ARG A 185 -5.15 17.98 -9.85
N ASP A 186 -3.95 18.07 -9.27
CA ASP A 186 -2.92 19.04 -9.69
C ASP A 186 -1.97 18.46 -10.75
N ALA A 187 -1.78 17.14 -10.79
CA ALA A 187 -0.91 16.48 -11.74
C ALA A 187 -1.38 16.64 -13.19
N LYS A 188 -0.46 17.06 -14.05
CA LYS A 188 -0.59 17.07 -15.51
C LYS A 188 0.10 15.85 -16.14
N ILE A 189 1.15 15.36 -15.51
CA ILE A 189 1.93 14.20 -15.96
C ILE A 189 1.94 13.18 -14.82
N LEU A 190 1.73 11.91 -15.14
CA LEU A 190 1.78 10.82 -14.19
C LEU A 190 2.77 9.77 -14.70
N ASN A 191 3.81 9.49 -13.92
CA ASN A 191 4.77 8.44 -14.24
C ASN A 191 4.51 7.21 -13.36
N LEU A 192 4.25 6.06 -13.99
CA LEU A 192 4.00 4.75 -13.38
C LEU A 192 4.98 3.69 -13.92
N SER A 193 6.07 4.10 -14.53
CA SER A 193 7.07 3.17 -15.09
C SER A 193 7.69 2.27 -14.01
N TYR A 194 8.19 1.10 -14.40
CA TYR A 194 8.91 0.17 -13.51
C TYR A 194 8.13 -0.28 -12.26
N ASN A 195 6.81 -0.44 -12.36
CA ASN A 195 5.96 -0.91 -11.25
C ASN A 195 5.49 -2.37 -11.41
N ASN A 196 5.99 -3.08 -12.42
CA ASN A 196 5.59 -4.44 -12.77
C ASN A 196 4.07 -4.58 -12.99
N LEU A 197 3.43 -3.55 -13.55
CA LEU A 197 1.98 -3.53 -13.78
C LEU A 197 1.59 -4.43 -14.94
N SER A 198 0.68 -5.37 -14.72
CA SER A 198 0.01 -6.08 -15.82
C SER A 198 -1.20 -5.31 -16.35
N GLU A 199 -1.81 -4.48 -15.50
CA GLU A 199 -2.96 -3.64 -15.81
C GLU A 199 -2.85 -2.32 -15.04
N LEU A 200 -3.58 -1.29 -15.49
CA LEU A 200 -3.64 -0.03 -14.74
C LEU A 200 -4.48 -0.20 -13.47
N PRO A 201 -3.96 0.16 -12.27
CA PRO A 201 -4.70 0.02 -11.03
C PRO A 201 -5.85 1.03 -10.97
N ASN A 202 -7.07 0.56 -11.26
CA ASN A 202 -8.29 1.39 -11.33
C ASN A 202 -8.50 2.26 -10.09
N ASP A 203 -8.26 1.70 -8.90
CA ASP A 203 -8.38 2.43 -7.63
C ASP A 203 -7.48 3.66 -7.56
N ILE A 204 -6.30 3.62 -8.19
CA ILE A 204 -5.38 4.76 -8.27
C ILE A 204 -5.80 5.70 -9.40
N MET A 205 -6.19 5.15 -10.56
CA MET A 205 -6.58 5.96 -11.72
C MET A 205 -7.79 6.84 -11.45
N ASN A 206 -8.71 6.39 -10.58
CA ASN A 206 -9.88 7.15 -10.18
C ASN A 206 -9.54 8.55 -9.61
N PHE A 207 -8.38 8.72 -8.96
CA PHE A 207 -7.96 10.02 -8.43
C PHE A 207 -7.61 11.05 -9.51
N PHE A 208 -7.28 10.61 -10.73
CA PHE A 208 -6.84 11.48 -11.83
C PHE A 208 -7.98 11.79 -12.82
N THR A 209 -9.11 11.09 -12.73
CA THR A 209 -10.24 11.21 -13.67
C THR A 209 -10.83 12.62 -13.77
N LYS A 210 -10.86 13.36 -12.66
CA LYS A 210 -11.37 14.74 -12.57
C LYS A 210 -10.27 15.80 -12.74
N GLY A 211 -9.02 15.38 -12.89
CA GLY A 211 -7.86 16.26 -12.97
C GLY A 211 -7.61 16.84 -14.36
N ASN A 212 -6.39 17.36 -14.52
CA ASN A 212 -5.86 17.87 -15.80
C ASN A 212 -4.73 17.00 -16.33
N LEU A 213 -4.81 15.69 -16.08
CA LEU A 213 -3.84 14.73 -16.58
C LEU A 213 -3.87 14.71 -18.11
N VAL A 214 -2.74 15.09 -18.72
CA VAL A 214 -2.50 15.15 -20.17
C VAL A 214 -1.43 14.18 -20.63
N ALA A 215 -0.60 13.66 -19.72
CA ALA A 215 0.44 12.71 -20.08
C ALA A 215 0.55 11.57 -19.06
N ILE A 216 0.80 10.35 -19.55
CA ILE A 216 1.00 9.18 -18.69
C ILE A 216 2.16 8.32 -19.18
N ASN A 217 3.11 8.05 -18.30
CA ASN A 217 4.22 7.14 -18.57
C ASN A 217 3.93 5.78 -17.95
N LEU A 218 3.86 4.74 -18.79
CA LEU A 218 3.61 3.34 -18.43
C LEU A 218 4.79 2.43 -18.83
N SER A 219 5.94 2.98 -19.19
CA SER A 219 7.05 2.20 -19.73
C SER A 219 7.63 1.20 -18.74
N TYR A 220 8.24 0.13 -19.26
CA TYR A 220 8.89 -0.93 -18.48
C TYR A 220 7.97 -1.55 -17.41
N ASN A 221 6.75 -1.89 -17.83
CA ASN A 221 5.80 -2.68 -17.07
C ASN A 221 5.56 -4.03 -17.80
N ASN A 222 4.53 -4.78 -17.39
CA ASN A 222 4.19 -6.10 -17.94
C ASN A 222 2.82 -6.08 -18.64
N ILE A 223 2.48 -4.96 -19.30
CA ILE A 223 1.17 -4.78 -19.95
C ILE A 223 1.15 -5.60 -21.24
N MET A 224 0.24 -6.57 -21.31
CA MET A 224 0.15 -7.53 -22.42
C MET A 224 -0.68 -6.99 -23.59
N SER A 225 -1.73 -6.22 -23.30
CA SER A 225 -2.63 -5.69 -24.32
C SER A 225 -3.02 -4.24 -24.04
N LEU A 226 -3.30 -3.50 -25.11
CA LEU A 226 -3.92 -2.18 -24.98
C LEU A 226 -5.27 -2.27 -24.25
N ALA A 227 -5.97 -3.43 -24.29
CA ALA A 227 -7.21 -3.65 -23.55
C ALA A 227 -7.04 -3.46 -22.04
N ASP A 228 -5.90 -3.85 -21.47
CA ASP A 228 -5.58 -3.82 -20.03
C ASP A 228 -5.32 -2.40 -19.51
N ILE A 229 -5.19 -1.44 -20.42
CA ILE A 229 -4.97 -0.02 -20.09
C ILE A 229 -6.32 0.68 -19.96
N HIS A 230 -6.83 0.94 -18.76
CA HIS A 230 -8.03 1.76 -18.63
C HIS A 230 -7.68 3.25 -18.85
N ARG A 231 -8.44 3.96 -19.68
CA ARG A 231 -8.17 5.39 -19.95
C ARG A 231 -8.46 6.23 -18.70
N PRO A 232 -7.45 6.84 -18.03
CA PRO A 232 -7.67 7.57 -16.80
C PRO A 232 -8.26 8.97 -17.03
N SER A 233 -8.05 9.54 -18.23
CA SER A 233 -8.52 10.88 -18.61
C SER A 233 -8.80 10.92 -20.12
N SER A 234 -9.82 11.65 -20.54
CA SER A 234 -10.09 11.90 -21.97
C SER A 234 -9.14 12.92 -22.60
N LYS A 235 -8.31 13.58 -21.77
CA LYS A 235 -7.38 14.64 -22.17
C LYS A 235 -5.94 14.14 -22.41
N ILE A 236 -5.69 12.83 -22.38
CA ILE A 236 -4.35 12.29 -22.59
C ILE A 236 -3.90 12.61 -24.03
N GLU A 237 -2.82 13.37 -24.12
CA GLU A 237 -2.15 13.83 -25.35
C GLU A 237 -0.80 13.12 -25.53
N LYS A 238 -0.18 12.64 -24.44
CA LYS A 238 1.11 11.98 -24.48
C LYS A 238 1.12 10.66 -23.69
N ILE A 239 1.69 9.62 -24.28
CA ILE A 239 1.79 8.31 -23.64
C ILE A 239 3.13 7.63 -23.95
N TRP A 240 3.74 7.03 -22.92
CA TRP A 240 4.92 6.18 -23.04
C TRP A 240 4.53 4.74 -22.73
N LEU A 241 4.86 3.83 -23.63
CA LEU A 241 4.57 2.40 -23.49
C LEU A 241 5.81 1.52 -23.74
N GLU A 242 6.97 2.12 -24.02
CA GLU A 242 8.19 1.37 -24.34
C GLU A 242 8.53 0.31 -23.28
N GLY A 243 9.07 -0.83 -23.70
CA GLY A 243 9.46 -1.91 -22.80
C GLY A 243 8.30 -2.69 -22.17
N ASN A 244 7.08 -2.57 -22.70
CA ASN A 244 5.96 -3.47 -22.37
C ASN A 244 5.77 -4.53 -23.47
N PRO A 245 5.30 -5.76 -23.13
CA PRO A 245 4.98 -6.79 -24.11
C PRO A 245 3.98 -6.37 -25.20
N VAL A 246 3.07 -5.44 -24.90
CA VAL A 246 2.12 -4.88 -25.89
C VAL A 246 2.80 -4.26 -27.12
N CYS A 247 4.09 -3.90 -27.03
CA CYS A 247 4.86 -3.32 -28.12
C CYS A 247 5.66 -4.35 -28.96
N GLU A 248 5.76 -5.62 -28.54
CA GLU A 248 6.72 -6.58 -29.13
C GLU A 248 6.24 -7.25 -30.44
N ASP A 249 4.93 -7.36 -30.67
CA ASP A 249 4.36 -8.18 -31.77
C ASP A 249 3.25 -7.51 -32.61
N ILE A 250 3.08 -6.19 -32.51
CA ILE A 250 2.01 -5.46 -33.24
C ILE A 250 2.62 -4.61 -34.36
N ASP A 251 2.04 -4.72 -35.56
CA ASP A 251 2.33 -3.81 -36.68
C ASP A 251 2.18 -2.35 -36.21
N PRO A 252 3.19 -1.47 -36.40
CA PRO A 252 3.15 -0.09 -35.95
C PRO A 252 1.89 0.69 -36.38
N GLU A 253 1.38 0.48 -37.59
CA GLU A 253 0.16 1.14 -38.05
C GLU A 253 -1.08 0.66 -37.28
N VAL A 254 -1.17 -0.65 -37.04
CA VAL A 254 -2.27 -1.26 -36.29
C VAL A 254 -2.21 -0.79 -34.83
N TYR A 255 -1.02 -0.76 -34.25
CA TYR A 255 -0.76 -0.28 -32.91
C TYR A 255 -1.22 1.17 -32.73
N VAL A 256 -0.78 2.08 -33.61
CA VAL A 256 -1.18 3.49 -33.57
C VAL A 256 -2.68 3.66 -33.76
N LYS A 257 -3.30 2.93 -34.71
CA LYS A 257 -4.76 2.96 -34.91
C LYS A 257 -5.53 2.54 -33.66
N GLN A 258 -5.14 1.44 -33.03
CA GLN A 258 -5.78 0.96 -31.79
C GLN A 258 -5.57 1.95 -30.64
N LEU A 259 -4.38 2.53 -30.53
CA LEU A 259 -4.06 3.50 -29.49
C LEU A 259 -4.87 4.79 -29.65
N ILE A 260 -5.02 5.32 -30.88
CA ILE A 260 -5.83 6.51 -31.17
C ILE A 260 -7.32 6.25 -30.89
N VAL A 261 -7.85 5.07 -31.24
CA VAL A 261 -9.23 4.70 -30.87
C VAL A 261 -9.43 4.77 -29.35
N LYS A 262 -8.44 4.31 -28.60
CA LYS A 262 -8.48 4.29 -27.13
C LYS A 262 -8.25 5.68 -26.52
N PHE A 263 -7.30 6.42 -27.06
CA PHE A 263 -6.89 7.77 -26.64
C PHE A 263 -6.96 8.76 -27.83
N PRO A 264 -8.16 9.28 -28.14
CA PRO A 264 -8.38 10.07 -29.37
C PRO A 264 -7.61 11.39 -29.46
N ARG A 265 -7.00 11.84 -28.36
CA ARG A 265 -6.25 13.10 -28.30
C ARG A 265 -4.74 12.89 -28.26
N VAL A 266 -4.26 11.65 -28.27
CA VAL A 266 -2.82 11.37 -28.26
C VAL A 266 -2.19 11.88 -29.55
N THR A 267 -1.18 12.73 -29.38
CA THR A 267 -0.36 13.31 -30.44
C THR A 267 1.10 12.87 -30.34
N GLU A 268 1.54 12.44 -29.15
CA GLU A 268 2.91 11.96 -28.91
C GLU A 268 2.87 10.56 -28.28
N ILE A 269 3.46 9.59 -29.00
CA ILE A 269 3.62 8.20 -28.57
C ILE A 269 5.11 7.93 -28.48
N VAL A 270 5.56 7.50 -27.31
CA VAL A 270 6.92 6.99 -27.12
C VAL A 270 6.81 5.48 -26.91
N SER A 271 7.45 4.74 -27.80
CA SER A 271 7.39 3.28 -27.92
C SER A 271 8.78 2.73 -28.22
#